data_AF-A0A7C7KJN5-F1
#
_entry.id   AF-A0A7C7KJN5-F1
#
_cell.length_a   1.000
_cell.length_b   1.000
_cell.length_c   1.000
_cell.angle_alpha   90.00
_cell.angle_beta   90.00
_cell.angle_gamma   90.00
#
_symmetry.space_group_name_H-M   'P 1'
#
loop_
_entity.id
_entity.type
_entity.pdbx_description
1 polymer ?
#
loop_
_entity_poly.entity_id
_entity_poly.type
_entity_poly.pdbx_seq_one_letter_code
_entity_poly.pdbx_strand_id
1 'polypeptide(L)'
;MMKESRKIQPEITPRRRIACFLGPLAATLLTVGMVAQTQADDAAGPEPGFAQCREAPVADCAKVFLAAALAELDSIAEPAQRSMLLQDVANSFAWARDFAAARAVLQRIEDPGERDFRLAFIVEIQSRSGDGPGAVETARSIADPQRRINSLVQVASEGGLPAAAQAAKASAAEIEDPGSR
;
A
#
# COMPACT_ATOMS: atom_id res chain seq x y z
N MET A 1 21.10 64.70 -9.13
CA MET A 1 19.75 64.61 -8.53
C MET A 1 19.16 63.27 -8.94
N MET A 2 18.81 62.44 -7.95
CA MET A 2 17.76 61.39 -7.92
C MET A 2 17.67 60.36 -9.07
N LYS A 3 17.92 59.06 -8.79
CA LYS A 3 16.94 58.01 -8.33
C LYS A 3 16.03 57.53 -9.49
N GLU A 4 15.69 56.27 -9.73
CA GLU A 4 15.66 55.05 -8.93
C GLU A 4 15.41 53.83 -9.87
N SER A 5 15.91 52.67 -9.47
CA SER A 5 15.28 51.33 -9.53
C SER A 5 14.91 50.60 -10.84
N ARG A 6 15.72 49.55 -11.08
CA ARG A 6 15.34 48.18 -11.50
C ARG A 6 13.84 47.84 -11.35
N LYS A 7 13.20 47.44 -12.44
CA LYS A 7 12.05 46.53 -12.40
C LYS A 7 12.48 45.15 -12.90
N ILE A 8 12.68 44.25 -11.94
CA ILE A 8 12.75 42.81 -12.14
C ILE A 8 11.33 42.38 -12.52
N GLN A 9 11.13 41.90 -13.75
CA GLN A 9 9.93 41.16 -14.13
C GLN A 9 10.08 39.74 -13.57
N PRO A 10 9.22 39.24 -12.67
CA PRO A 10 9.26 37.84 -12.28
C PRO A 10 8.61 37.01 -13.40
N GLU A 11 9.42 36.17 -14.04
CA GLU A 11 8.93 35.13 -14.94
C GLU A 11 7.92 34.22 -14.21
N ILE A 12 6.75 34.09 -14.81
CA ILE A 12 5.70 33.16 -14.38
C ILE A 12 5.92 31.85 -15.15
N THR A 13 6.53 30.86 -14.51
CA THR A 13 6.65 29.48 -15.01
C THR A 13 6.01 28.46 -14.04
N PRO A 14 5.55 27.31 -14.53
CA PRO A 14 4.21 26.77 -14.25
C PRO A 14 4.17 25.87 -12.99
N ARG A 15 4.41 26.43 -11.81
CA ARG A 15 4.30 25.68 -10.54
C ARG A 15 2.86 25.53 -10.01
N ARG A 16 1.84 26.01 -10.71
CA ARG A 16 0.46 26.15 -10.18
C ARG A 16 -0.59 25.14 -10.67
N ARG A 17 -0.20 24.04 -11.33
CA ARG A 17 -1.16 23.00 -11.77
C ARG A 17 -0.99 21.60 -11.16
N ILE A 18 -0.09 21.43 -10.18
CA ILE A 18 0.09 20.14 -9.46
C ILE A 18 -0.59 20.19 -8.07
N ALA A 19 -1.72 20.88 -7.95
CA ALA A 19 -2.52 20.93 -6.72
C ALA A 19 -3.71 19.94 -6.73
N CYS A 20 -3.83 19.08 -7.76
CA CYS A 20 -4.94 18.12 -7.87
C CYS A 20 -4.56 16.65 -7.68
N PHE A 21 -3.33 16.33 -7.28
CA PHE A 21 -2.90 14.94 -7.10
C PHE A 21 -2.06 14.72 -5.84
N LEU A 22 -2.52 15.29 -4.71
CA LEU A 22 -2.08 14.83 -3.39
C LEU A 22 -2.80 13.52 -3.09
N GLY A 23 -2.37 12.44 -3.75
CA GLY A 23 -2.73 11.07 -3.39
C GLY A 23 -1.96 10.61 -2.14
N PRO A 24 -2.43 9.51 -1.50
CA PRO A 24 -1.86 9.00 -0.24
C PRO A 24 -0.35 8.69 -0.30
N LEU A 25 0.23 8.50 -1.49
CA LEU A 25 1.67 8.33 -1.70
C LEU A 25 2.52 9.51 -1.19
N ALA A 26 2.00 10.74 -1.21
CA ALA A 26 2.70 11.91 -0.68
C ALA A 26 2.68 11.97 0.85
N ALA A 27 1.65 11.40 1.49
CA ALA A 27 1.51 11.39 2.95
C ALA A 27 2.46 10.37 3.59
N THR A 28 2.70 9.22 2.95
CA THR A 28 3.63 8.19 3.46
C THR A 28 5.10 8.60 3.33
N LEU A 29 5.46 9.36 2.30
CA LEU A 29 6.82 9.93 2.19
C LEU A 29 7.10 10.98 3.28
N LEU A 30 6.06 11.65 3.79
CA LEU A 30 6.18 12.61 4.88
C LEU A 30 6.34 11.92 6.25
N THR A 31 5.71 10.76 6.48
CA THR A 31 5.85 10.02 7.76
C THR A 31 7.11 9.14 7.80
N VAL A 32 7.48 8.47 6.71
CA VAL A 32 8.77 7.75 6.64
C VAL A 32 9.96 8.74 6.57
N GLY A 33 9.77 9.90 5.93
CA GLY A 33 10.78 10.95 5.84
C GLY A 33 11.11 11.64 7.17
N MET A 34 10.24 11.59 8.19
CA MET A 34 10.52 12.20 9.50
C MET A 34 11.44 11.37 10.40
N VAL A 35 11.64 10.07 10.13
CA VAL A 35 12.65 9.26 10.85
C VAL A 35 14.04 9.39 10.22
N ALA A 36 14.15 9.85 8.98
CA ALA A 36 15.41 9.96 8.24
C ALA A 36 16.00 11.37 8.15
N GLN A 37 15.43 12.37 8.83
CA GLN A 37 15.90 13.76 8.79
C GLN A 37 16.53 14.22 10.10
N THR A 38 17.59 13.54 10.53
CA THR A 38 18.69 14.20 11.23
C THR A 38 19.99 13.50 10.85
N GLN A 39 20.93 14.26 10.27
CA GLN A 39 22.30 13.87 9.88
C GLN A 39 22.43 13.33 8.45
N ALA A 40 22.27 14.24 7.49
CA ALA A 40 22.92 14.16 6.19
C ALA A 40 23.98 15.28 6.10
N ASP A 41 25.00 15.18 6.95
CA ASP A 41 26.28 15.86 6.74
C ASP A 41 27.33 14.75 6.60
N ASP A 42 27.74 14.53 5.35
CA ASP A 42 28.93 13.81 4.88
C ASP A 42 29.18 12.35 5.32
N ALA A 43 29.34 11.49 4.29
CA ALA A 43 29.91 10.12 4.32
C ALA A 43 28.95 8.93 4.50
N ALA A 44 28.09 8.70 3.51
CA ALA A 44 27.74 7.35 3.06
C ALA A 44 27.35 7.41 1.58
N GLY A 45 28.02 6.62 0.72
CA GLY A 45 27.66 6.53 -0.70
C GLY A 45 26.21 6.04 -0.87
N PRO A 46 25.54 6.37 -2.00
CA PRO A 46 24.18 5.92 -2.22
C PRO A 46 24.14 4.38 -2.27
N GLU A 47 23.35 3.77 -1.40
CA GLU A 47 23.01 2.34 -1.47
C GLU A 47 22.61 1.96 -2.91
N PRO A 48 23.01 0.78 -3.41
CA PRO A 48 22.95 0.43 -4.83
C PRO A 48 21.53 0.52 -5.45
N GLY A 49 20.47 0.40 -4.64
CA GLY A 49 19.09 0.49 -5.11
C GLY A 49 18.67 1.88 -5.61
N PHE A 50 19.25 2.96 -5.08
CA PHE A 50 18.82 4.33 -5.40
C PHE A 50 19.28 4.81 -6.78
N ALA A 51 20.39 4.30 -7.30
CA ALA A 51 20.93 4.66 -8.61
C ALA A 51 20.10 4.10 -9.78
N GLN A 52 19.36 3.00 -9.54
CA GLN A 52 18.55 2.31 -10.55
C GLN A 52 17.32 3.10 -11.02
N CYS A 53 16.92 4.12 -10.25
CA CYS A 53 15.63 4.78 -10.39
C CYS A 53 15.56 5.95 -11.38
N ARG A 54 16.55 6.08 -12.26
CA ARG A 54 16.61 7.19 -13.22
C ARG A 54 15.79 6.96 -14.50
N GLU A 55 15.50 5.71 -14.83
CA GLU A 55 14.91 5.32 -16.13
C GLU A 55 13.63 4.46 -16.01
N ALA A 56 13.23 4.07 -14.80
CA ALA A 56 12.08 3.17 -14.60
C ALA A 56 10.73 3.92 -14.48
N PRO A 57 9.60 3.26 -14.78
CA PRO A 57 8.28 3.78 -14.44
C PRO A 57 8.20 4.09 -12.94
N VAL A 58 7.58 5.21 -12.57
CA VAL A 58 7.47 5.66 -11.16
C VAL A 58 6.94 4.57 -10.24
N ALA A 59 6.05 3.70 -10.73
CA ALA A 59 5.51 2.56 -10.00
C ALA A 59 6.57 1.50 -9.64
N ASP A 60 7.53 1.22 -10.52
CA ASP A 60 8.60 0.26 -10.24
C ASP A 60 9.65 0.84 -9.30
N CYS A 61 9.92 2.15 -9.43
CA CYS A 61 10.74 2.86 -8.46
C CYS A 61 10.12 2.89 -7.06
N ALA A 62 8.81 3.12 -6.96
CA ALA A 62 8.11 3.09 -5.68
C ALA A 62 8.30 1.76 -4.96
N LYS A 63 8.29 0.62 -5.67
CA LYS A 63 8.52 -0.70 -5.07
C LYS A 63 9.91 -0.83 -4.43
N VAL A 64 10.94 -0.25 -5.05
CA VAL A 64 12.31 -0.25 -4.48
C VAL A 64 12.35 0.53 -3.16
N PHE A 65 11.73 1.71 -3.11
CA PHE A 65 11.63 2.50 -1.88
C PHE A 65 10.81 1.79 -0.80
N LEU A 66 9.73 1.11 -1.18
CA LEU A 66 8.91 0.34 -0.24
C LEU A 66 9.67 -0.89 0.30
N ALA A 67 10.46 -1.56 -0.52
CA ALA A 67 11.31 -2.68 -0.08
C ALA A 67 12.40 -2.22 0.91
N ALA A 68 13.02 -1.06 0.67
CA ALA A 68 13.95 -0.46 1.62
C ALA A 68 13.26 -0.10 2.94
N ALA A 69 12.09 0.54 2.88
CA ALA A 69 11.30 0.87 4.06
C ALA A 69 10.96 -0.38 4.90
N LEU A 70 10.63 -1.51 4.24
CA LEU A 70 10.31 -2.78 4.93
C LEU A 70 11.45 -3.36 5.75
N ALA A 71 12.70 -3.16 5.32
CA ALA A 71 13.88 -3.66 6.00
C ALA A 71 14.10 -2.94 7.35
N GLU A 72 13.80 -1.64 7.39
CA GLU A 72 13.89 -0.84 8.61
C GLU A 72 12.80 -1.20 9.63
N LEU A 73 11.63 -1.66 9.18
CA LEU A 73 10.52 -2.01 10.08
C LEU A 73 10.83 -3.16 11.03
N ASP A 74 11.82 -4.01 10.72
CA ASP A 74 12.23 -5.09 11.62
C ASP A 74 12.99 -4.60 12.86
N SER A 75 13.49 -3.36 12.83
CA SER A 75 14.18 -2.73 13.97
C SER A 75 13.24 -2.04 14.97
N ILE A 76 11.94 -1.91 14.64
CA ILE A 76 10.96 -1.20 15.48
C ILE A 76 10.52 -2.09 16.64
N ALA A 77 10.87 -1.69 17.86
CA ALA A 77 10.58 -2.44 19.07
C ALA A 77 9.10 -2.40 19.50
N GLU A 78 8.39 -1.30 19.24
CA GLU A 78 7.00 -1.13 19.65
C GLU A 78 6.05 -1.85 18.66
N PRO A 79 5.37 -2.93 19.09
CA PRO A 79 4.62 -3.80 18.18
C PRO A 79 3.44 -3.08 17.52
N ALA A 80 2.74 -2.21 18.25
CA ALA A 80 1.63 -1.44 17.70
C ALA A 80 2.10 -0.49 16.59
N GLN A 81 3.22 0.21 16.81
CA GLN A 81 3.82 1.10 15.82
C GLN A 81 4.31 0.34 14.59
N ARG A 82 4.97 -0.81 14.81
CA ARG A 82 5.43 -1.69 13.73
C ARG A 82 4.25 -2.20 12.90
N SER A 83 3.16 -2.63 13.53
CA SER A 83 1.93 -3.05 12.84
C SER A 83 1.40 -1.93 11.96
N MET A 84 1.22 -0.72 12.51
CA MET A 84 0.71 0.43 11.74
C MET A 84 1.55 0.71 10.48
N LEU A 85 2.88 0.69 10.60
CA LEU A 85 3.76 0.93 9.46
C LEU A 85 3.74 -0.20 8.42
N LEU A 86 3.64 -1.46 8.85
CA LEU A 86 3.45 -2.59 7.94
C LEU A 86 2.15 -2.42 7.13
N GLN A 87 1.08 -1.92 7.75
CA GLN A 87 -0.20 -1.65 7.09
C GLN A 87 -0.05 -0.56 6.01
N ASP A 88 0.67 0.54 6.33
CA ASP A 88 0.91 1.64 5.39
C ASP A 88 1.75 1.20 4.18
N VAL A 89 2.77 0.39 4.41
CA VAL A 89 3.60 -0.15 3.33
C VAL A 89 2.81 -1.14 2.47
N ALA A 90 2.04 -2.04 3.07
CA ALA A 90 1.18 -2.96 2.33
C ALA A 90 0.16 -2.22 1.45
N ASN A 91 -0.47 -1.17 1.98
CA ASN A 91 -1.38 -0.31 1.22
C ASN A 91 -0.67 0.33 0.02
N SER A 92 0.56 0.81 0.22
CA SER A 92 1.36 1.42 -0.84
C SER A 92 1.68 0.43 -1.96
N PHE A 93 2.03 -0.82 -1.63
CA PHE A 93 2.20 -1.89 -2.62
C PHE A 93 0.90 -2.17 -3.40
N ALA A 94 -0.26 -2.21 -2.73
CA ALA A 94 -1.54 -2.44 -3.39
C ALA A 94 -1.93 -1.31 -4.34
N TRP A 95 -1.68 -0.05 -3.98
CA TRP A 95 -1.85 1.08 -4.90
C TRP A 95 -0.90 1.03 -6.10
N ALA A 96 0.31 0.49 -5.91
CA ALA A 96 1.24 0.16 -6.99
C ALA A 96 0.87 -1.12 -7.76
N ARG A 97 -0.29 -1.73 -7.46
CA ARG A 97 -0.80 -2.99 -8.02
C ARG A 97 0.10 -4.20 -7.80
N ASP A 98 0.98 -4.14 -6.80
CA ASP A 98 1.78 -5.28 -6.35
C ASP A 98 1.09 -5.98 -5.19
N PHE A 99 0.00 -6.68 -5.50
CA PHE A 99 -0.83 -7.35 -4.49
C PHE A 99 -0.13 -8.55 -3.85
N ALA A 100 0.85 -9.15 -4.53
CA ALA A 100 1.66 -10.20 -3.95
C ALA A 100 2.56 -9.64 -2.84
N ALA A 101 3.27 -8.54 -3.09
CA ALA A 101 4.05 -7.86 -2.06
C ALA A 101 3.16 -7.36 -0.92
N ALA A 102 2.03 -6.71 -1.23
CA ALA A 102 1.09 -6.22 -0.21
C ALA A 102 0.65 -7.33 0.75
N ARG A 103 0.27 -8.50 0.23
CA ARG A 103 -0.09 -9.67 1.06
C ARG A 103 1.09 -10.15 1.90
N ALA A 104 2.28 -10.29 1.31
CA ALA A 104 3.47 -10.74 2.03
C ALA A 104 3.81 -9.81 3.21
N VAL A 105 3.63 -8.49 3.06
CA VAL A 105 3.81 -7.53 4.14
C VAL A 105 2.76 -7.74 5.24
N LEU A 106 1.48 -7.90 4.88
CA LEU A 106 0.42 -8.11 5.88
C LEU A 106 0.59 -9.41 6.67
N GLN A 107 1.23 -10.44 6.12
CA GLN A 107 1.55 -11.66 6.87
C GLN A 107 2.54 -11.43 8.03
N ARG A 108 3.25 -10.29 8.06
CA ARG A 108 4.13 -9.90 9.16
C ARG A 108 3.38 -9.25 10.34
N ILE A 109 2.09 -8.95 10.17
CA ILE A 109 1.24 -8.43 11.25
C ILE A 109 0.83 -9.59 12.15
N GLU A 110 1.18 -9.48 13.44
CA GLU A 110 0.95 -10.51 14.45
C GLU A 110 -0.54 -10.69 14.75
N ASP A 111 -1.27 -9.58 14.96
CA ASP A 111 -2.69 -9.63 15.24
C ASP A 111 -3.48 -10.15 14.03
N PRO A 112 -4.16 -11.30 14.14
CA PRO A 112 -4.90 -11.89 13.03
C PRO A 112 -6.09 -11.04 12.60
N GLY A 113 -6.74 -10.33 13.53
CA GLY A 113 -7.90 -9.49 13.24
C GLY A 113 -7.52 -8.27 12.41
N GLU A 114 -6.41 -7.60 12.75
CA GLU A 114 -5.83 -6.50 11.99
C GLU A 114 -5.37 -6.96 10.61
N ARG A 115 -4.64 -8.10 10.55
CA ARG A 115 -4.19 -8.68 9.29
C ARG A 115 -5.36 -8.97 8.35
N ASP A 116 -6.40 -9.64 8.85
CA ASP A 116 -7.59 -9.99 8.09
C ASP A 116 -8.36 -8.73 7.64
N PHE A 117 -8.50 -7.74 8.54
CA PHE A 117 -9.12 -6.46 8.20
C PHE A 117 -8.41 -5.77 7.03
N ARG A 118 -7.07 -5.81 7.03
CA ARG A 118 -6.29 -5.22 5.94
C ARG A 118 -6.31 -6.04 4.67
N LEU A 119 -6.30 -7.38 4.75
CA LEU A 119 -6.47 -8.23 3.57
C LEU A 119 -7.80 -7.95 2.86
N ALA A 120 -8.89 -7.71 3.60
CA ALA A 120 -10.17 -7.32 3.01
C ALA A 120 -10.09 -5.98 2.23
N PHE A 121 -9.29 -5.02 2.72
CA PHE A 121 -9.04 -3.78 1.98
C PHE A 121 -8.26 -4.01 0.68
N ILE A 122 -7.30 -4.95 0.67
CA ILE A 122 -6.60 -5.35 -0.56
C ILE A 122 -7.56 -6.00 -1.56
N VAL A 123 -8.51 -6.82 -1.10
CA VAL A 123 -9.56 -7.41 -1.95
C VAL A 123 -10.39 -6.33 -2.64
N GLU A 124 -10.78 -5.28 -1.92
CA GLU A 124 -11.52 -4.13 -2.48
C GLU A 124 -10.72 -3.43 -3.59
N ILE A 125 -9.42 -3.16 -3.35
CA ILE A 125 -8.56 -2.54 -4.36
C ILE A 125 -8.41 -3.46 -5.59
N GLN A 126 -8.16 -4.75 -5.39
CA GLN A 126 -8.03 -5.71 -6.49
C GLN A 126 -9.30 -5.77 -7.33
N SER A 127 -10.47 -5.89 -6.69
CA SER A 127 -11.78 -5.94 -7.33
C SER A 127 -12.03 -4.71 -8.21
N ARG A 128 -11.81 -3.51 -7.66
CA ARG A 128 -11.96 -2.25 -8.41
C ARG A 128 -10.96 -2.07 -9.53
N SER A 129 -9.77 -2.69 -9.41
CA SER A 129 -8.74 -2.65 -10.44
C SER A 129 -8.96 -3.65 -11.59
N GLY A 130 -10.02 -4.46 -11.50
CA GLY A 130 -10.35 -5.52 -12.47
C GLY A 130 -9.62 -6.84 -12.25
N ASP A 131 -8.83 -6.98 -11.17
CA ASP A 131 -8.15 -8.23 -10.79
C ASP A 131 -9.09 -9.12 -9.95
N GLY A 132 -10.19 -9.53 -10.56
CA GLY A 132 -11.18 -10.40 -9.92
C GLY A 132 -10.62 -11.73 -9.40
N PRO A 133 -9.87 -12.50 -10.22
CA PRO A 133 -9.25 -13.75 -9.78
C PRO A 133 -8.28 -13.56 -8.60
N GLY A 134 -7.43 -12.53 -8.64
CA GLY A 134 -6.52 -12.22 -7.54
C GLY A 134 -7.27 -11.77 -6.28
N ALA A 135 -8.37 -11.02 -6.43
CA ALA A 135 -9.21 -10.63 -5.31
C ALA A 135 -9.85 -11.85 -4.60
N VAL A 136 -10.28 -12.87 -5.36
CA VAL A 136 -10.76 -14.14 -4.79
C VAL A 136 -9.66 -14.87 -4.03
N GLU A 137 -8.44 -14.92 -4.56
CA GLU A 137 -7.30 -15.54 -3.89
C GLU A 137 -6.99 -14.84 -2.55
N THR A 138 -6.91 -13.51 -2.56
CA THR A 138 -6.67 -12.72 -1.34
C THR A 138 -7.81 -12.91 -0.34
N ALA A 139 -9.07 -12.89 -0.78
CA ALA A 139 -10.21 -13.10 0.09
C ALA A 139 -10.16 -14.48 0.77
N ARG A 140 -9.77 -15.53 0.04
CA ARG A 140 -9.59 -16.88 0.61
C ARG A 140 -8.51 -16.98 1.67
N SER A 141 -7.52 -16.09 1.64
CA SER A 141 -6.45 -16.05 2.65
C SER A 141 -6.87 -15.41 3.98
N ILE A 142 -8.04 -14.79 4.04
CA ILE A 142 -8.62 -14.23 5.28
C ILE A 142 -9.04 -15.39 6.19
N ALA A 143 -8.56 -15.37 7.43
CA ALA A 143 -8.82 -16.44 8.39
C ALA A 143 -10.21 -16.31 9.02
N ASP A 144 -10.62 -15.10 9.38
CA ASP A 144 -11.97 -14.82 9.90
C ASP A 144 -13.03 -15.16 8.84
N PRO A 145 -13.88 -16.17 9.09
CA PRO A 145 -14.73 -16.71 8.05
C PRO A 145 -15.84 -15.74 7.65
N GLN A 146 -16.32 -14.89 8.57
CA GLN A 146 -17.31 -13.84 8.27
C GLN A 146 -16.72 -12.77 7.35
N ARG A 147 -15.52 -12.28 7.64
CA ARG A 147 -14.82 -11.31 6.80
C ARG A 147 -14.45 -11.90 5.44
N ARG A 148 -14.05 -13.17 5.39
CA ARG A 148 -13.81 -13.90 4.14
C ARG A 148 -15.07 -13.93 3.26
N ILE A 149 -16.22 -14.31 3.84
CA ILE A 149 -17.51 -14.31 3.12
C ILE A 149 -17.83 -12.91 2.60
N ASN A 150 -17.76 -11.89 3.45
CA ASN A 150 -18.06 -10.51 3.07
C ASN A 150 -17.16 -10.03 1.91
N SER A 151 -15.88 -10.36 1.97
CA SER A 151 -14.91 -10.02 0.90
C SER A 151 -15.25 -10.75 -0.40
N LEU A 152 -15.58 -12.04 -0.36
CA LEU A 152 -15.97 -12.81 -1.54
C LEU A 152 -17.29 -12.33 -2.17
N VAL A 153 -18.27 -11.91 -1.33
CA VAL A 153 -19.52 -11.30 -1.79
C VAL A 153 -19.25 -9.96 -2.48
N GLN A 154 -18.34 -9.14 -1.94
CA GLN A 154 -17.92 -7.90 -2.59
C GLN A 154 -17.32 -8.19 -3.97
N VAL A 155 -16.37 -9.12 -4.08
CA VAL A 155 -15.75 -9.50 -5.37
C VAL A 155 -16.81 -9.97 -6.37
N ALA A 156 -17.77 -10.79 -5.93
CA ALA A 156 -18.86 -11.27 -6.78
C ALA A 156 -19.73 -10.12 -7.31
N SER A 157 -19.99 -9.12 -6.45
CA SER A 157 -20.84 -7.98 -6.77
C SER A 157 -20.15 -6.96 -7.69
N GLU A 158 -18.88 -6.65 -7.41
CA GLU A 158 -18.11 -5.66 -8.16
C GLU A 158 -17.58 -6.23 -9.49
N GLY A 159 -17.06 -7.45 -9.47
CA GLY A 159 -16.48 -8.09 -10.65
C GLY A 159 -17.44 -8.97 -11.45
N GLY A 160 -18.67 -9.17 -10.96
CA GLY A 160 -19.64 -10.07 -11.60
C GLY A 160 -19.16 -11.52 -11.69
N LEU A 161 -18.29 -11.95 -10.76
CA LEU A 161 -17.57 -13.23 -10.82
C LEU A 161 -18.36 -14.36 -10.16
N PRO A 162 -18.89 -15.34 -10.92
CA PRO A 162 -19.63 -16.47 -10.35
C PRO A 162 -18.77 -17.32 -9.42
N ALA A 163 -17.46 -17.42 -9.71
CA ALA A 163 -16.51 -18.13 -8.88
C ALA A 163 -16.38 -17.53 -7.48
N ALA A 164 -16.47 -16.20 -7.34
CA ALA A 164 -16.45 -15.52 -6.05
C ALA A 164 -17.73 -15.82 -5.26
N ALA A 165 -18.89 -15.80 -5.91
CA ALA A 165 -20.17 -16.17 -5.29
C ALA A 165 -20.16 -17.63 -4.81
N GLN A 166 -19.60 -18.55 -5.59
CA GLN A 166 -19.47 -19.95 -5.19
C GLN A 166 -18.53 -20.12 -3.99
N ALA A 167 -17.42 -19.39 -3.97
CA ALA A 167 -16.49 -19.39 -2.84
C ALA A 167 -17.12 -18.82 -1.56
N ALA A 168 -17.95 -17.78 -1.68
CA ALA A 168 -18.69 -17.21 -0.55
C ALA A 168 -19.66 -18.24 0.04
N LYS A 169 -20.43 -18.94 -0.82
CA LYS A 169 -21.34 -20.02 -0.38
C LYS A 169 -20.61 -21.16 0.32
N ALA A 170 -19.49 -21.61 -0.24
CA ALA A 170 -18.67 -22.65 0.38
C ALA A 170 -18.16 -22.20 1.76
N SER A 171 -17.69 -20.96 1.88
CA SER A 171 -17.24 -20.40 3.15
C SER A 171 -18.38 -20.27 4.18
N ALA A 172 -19.60 -19.96 3.76
CA ALA A 172 -20.77 -19.90 4.64
C ALA A 172 -21.17 -21.28 5.17
N ALA A 173 -21.15 -22.31 4.31
CA ALA A 173 -21.42 -23.68 4.72
C ALA A 173 -20.44 -24.19 5.79
N GLU A 174 -19.17 -23.78 5.72
CA GLU A 174 -18.16 -24.11 6.74
C GLU A 174 -18.44 -23.51 8.13
N ILE A 175 -19.22 -22.43 8.22
CA ILE A 175 -19.63 -21.83 9.50
C ILE A 175 -20.86 -22.57 10.05
N GLU A 176 -21.78 -22.97 9.18
CA GLU A 176 -23.03 -23.65 9.54
C GLU A 176 -22.78 -25.11 9.97
N ASP A 177 -21.77 -25.79 9.41
CA ASP A 177 -21.41 -27.17 9.76
C ASP A 177 -19.97 -27.26 10.33
N PRO A 178 -19.78 -26.95 11.62
CA PRO A 178 -18.47 -27.01 12.27
C PRO A 178 -17.90 -28.45 12.41
N GLY A 179 -18.68 -29.49 12.06
CA GLY A 179 -18.30 -30.91 12.22
C GLY A 179 -17.69 -31.57 10.98
N SER A 180 -17.50 -30.86 9.88
CA SER A 180 -17.08 -31.41 8.58
C SER A 180 -15.57 -31.35 8.28
N ARG A 181 -14.73 -30.95 9.26
CA ARG A 181 -13.27 -30.87 9.13
C ARG A 181 -12.53 -31.95 9.89
#